data_AF-A0A5C7ISA3-F1
#
_entry.id   AF-A0A5C7ISA3-F1
#
_cell.length_a   1.000
_cell.length_b   1.000
_cell.length_c   1.000
_cell.angle_alpha   90.00
_cell.angle_beta   90.00
_cell.angle_gamma   90.00
#
_symmetry.space_group_name_H-M   'P 1'
#
loop_
_entity.id
_entity.type
_entity.pdbx_description
1 polymer ?
#
loop_
_entity_poly.entity_id
_entity_poly.type
_entity_poly.pdbx_seq_one_letter_code
_entity_poly.pdbx_strand_id
1 'polypeptide(L)'
;MAVTSTDEEVSRSTMESNYDRVSELKAFDETKAGVKGLADAGIDKIPRIFYQPPDNYNNAPVSGDTQFSLPVIDLEGVSKDPIQRKEIVERVGNASEKWGFFQVINHGIPVNVLEDMKAGVLSVPAANWRDTMYCIMAPNPPSPKDLPVACRDIMLEYSKQVMELGYLLVELLSEALGLNSNHLKDMGCAEGMILLSHYYPACPQPELTMGATKHADNDFFTVLLQGHIGGLQVLHQNHWIDVPSIPEALVINIGDLLQANLEGVDKDPAQRKEIVERVRNALEKWGFFQVINRGISVSVLEEMEDGTSRFYEQDNKVKKEFYTRDHSRRVVYNANFDLYTSPAANWRDTMCCFMAPNPPKPEEMPAICRDIMFEYSKQVMELGHLMFEILSEALGLKPNHLKDMGCAGGLILLSHYYLPCPQPELTIGITKHFFF
;
A
#
# COMPACT_ATOMS: atom_id res chain seq x y z
N MET A 1 -0.02 -27.34 60.95
CA MET A 1 -1.12 -27.84 60.10
C MET A 1 -1.37 -26.74 59.07
N ALA A 2 -0.86 -26.76 57.83
CA ALA A 2 -1.12 -27.72 56.74
C ALA A 2 -2.64 -27.99 56.61
N VAL A 3 -3.34 -27.67 55.53
CA VAL A 3 -3.07 -27.97 54.10
C VAL A 3 -3.73 -26.93 53.16
N THR A 4 -3.05 -26.65 52.05
CA THR A 4 -3.43 -25.91 50.83
C THR A 4 -4.39 -26.68 49.90
N SER A 5 -5.30 -26.01 49.19
CA SER A 5 -5.82 -26.52 47.90
C SER A 5 -5.88 -25.39 46.86
N THR A 6 -4.79 -25.29 46.11
CA THR A 6 -4.70 -24.70 44.78
C THR A 6 -5.40 -25.63 43.79
N ASP A 7 -6.63 -25.34 43.37
CA ASP A 7 -7.33 -26.13 42.33
C ASP A 7 -8.11 -25.27 41.31
N GLU A 8 -7.91 -23.95 41.27
CA GLU A 8 -8.50 -23.09 40.22
C GLU A 8 -7.49 -22.56 39.17
N GLU A 9 -6.18 -22.72 39.38
CA GLU A 9 -5.15 -22.34 38.38
C GLU A 9 -4.64 -23.53 37.54
N VAL A 10 -5.06 -24.76 37.81
CA VAL A 10 -4.56 -25.98 37.13
C VAL A 10 -5.46 -26.47 35.98
N SER A 11 -6.49 -25.70 35.58
CA SER A 11 -7.38 -26.08 34.46
C SER A 11 -7.16 -25.31 33.15
N ARG A 12 -6.28 -24.30 33.12
CA ARG A 12 -5.97 -23.54 31.89
C ARG A 12 -4.62 -23.90 31.25
N SER A 13 -3.67 -24.41 32.03
CA SER A 13 -2.31 -24.74 31.56
C SER A 13 -2.10 -26.21 31.15
N THR A 14 -3.13 -27.07 31.22
CA THR A 14 -3.06 -28.51 30.93
C THR A 14 -3.75 -28.93 29.62
N MET A 15 -4.24 -27.97 28.81
CA MET A 15 -4.84 -28.24 27.49
C MET A 15 -4.06 -27.66 26.29
N GLU A 16 -2.87 -27.11 26.51
CA GLU A 16 -2.08 -26.41 25.46
C GLU A 16 -1.10 -27.31 24.69
N SER A 17 -0.88 -28.58 25.07
CA SER A 17 0.23 -29.35 24.50
C SER A 17 -0.08 -30.22 23.27
N ASN A 18 -1.28 -30.14 22.68
CA ASN A 18 -1.67 -31.06 21.58
C ASN A 18 -2.64 -30.47 20.53
N TYR A 19 -2.67 -29.13 20.38
CA TYR A 19 -3.49 -28.51 19.33
C TYR A 19 -2.79 -28.62 17.97
N ASP A 20 -3.29 -29.51 17.12
CA ASP A 20 -2.83 -29.65 15.74
C ASP A 20 -3.66 -28.77 14.79
N ARG A 21 -3.22 -27.52 14.64
CA ARG A 21 -3.84 -26.53 13.75
C ARG A 21 -3.86 -26.97 12.29
N VAL A 22 -2.81 -27.65 11.83
CA VAL A 22 -2.67 -28.06 10.43
C VAL A 22 -3.73 -29.10 10.08
N SER A 23 -3.96 -30.06 10.96
CA SER A 23 -5.02 -31.05 10.78
C SER A 23 -6.42 -30.43 10.83
N GLU A 24 -6.67 -29.46 11.73
CA GLU A 24 -7.97 -28.75 11.77
C GLU A 24 -8.22 -27.92 10.49
N LEU A 25 -7.19 -27.22 9.97
CA LEU A 25 -7.27 -26.52 8.69
C LEU A 25 -7.61 -27.46 7.53
N LYS A 26 -6.91 -28.60 7.43
CA LYS A 26 -7.16 -29.60 6.38
C LYS A 26 -8.57 -30.16 6.48
N ALA A 27 -9.00 -30.54 7.68
CA ALA A 27 -10.35 -31.06 7.90
C ALA A 27 -11.43 -30.04 7.52
N PHE A 28 -11.23 -28.75 7.84
CA PHE A 28 -12.11 -27.68 7.42
C PHE A 28 -12.13 -27.49 5.89
N ASP A 29 -10.96 -27.44 5.24
CA ASP A 29 -10.85 -27.26 3.79
C ASP A 29 -11.47 -28.44 3.02
N GLU A 30 -11.28 -29.67 3.51
CA GLU A 30 -11.88 -30.89 2.96
C GLU A 30 -13.41 -30.88 2.97
N THR A 31 -14.05 -30.12 3.86
CA THR A 31 -15.52 -29.97 3.85
C THR A 31 -16.02 -29.33 2.57
N LYS A 32 -15.22 -28.45 1.94
CA LYS A 32 -15.59 -27.61 0.79
C LYS A 32 -16.88 -26.81 1.01
N ALA A 33 -17.27 -26.61 2.26
CA ALA A 33 -18.53 -25.98 2.65
C ALA A 33 -18.36 -24.49 3.01
N GLY A 34 -17.11 -24.06 3.23
CA GLY A 34 -16.80 -22.71 3.67
C GLY A 34 -17.29 -22.39 5.08
N VAL A 35 -17.09 -21.15 5.49
CA VAL A 35 -17.57 -20.61 6.78
C VAL A 35 -19.09 -20.55 6.81
N LYS A 36 -19.74 -20.28 5.66
CA LYS A 36 -21.21 -20.33 5.59
C LYS A 36 -21.75 -21.72 5.91
N GLY A 37 -21.09 -22.79 5.46
CA GLY A 37 -21.49 -24.16 5.82
C GLY A 37 -21.44 -24.42 7.33
N LEU A 38 -20.46 -23.84 8.02
CA LEU A 38 -20.38 -23.90 9.49
C LEU A 38 -21.54 -23.13 10.16
N ALA A 39 -21.87 -21.94 9.64
CA ALA A 39 -22.98 -21.14 10.16
C ALA A 39 -24.34 -21.82 9.92
N ASP A 40 -24.56 -22.39 8.73
CA ASP A 40 -25.78 -23.12 8.38
C ASP A 40 -25.96 -24.39 9.24
N ALA A 41 -24.86 -24.98 9.73
CA ALA A 41 -24.90 -26.10 10.67
C ALA A 41 -25.29 -25.70 12.11
N GLY A 42 -25.42 -24.40 12.40
CA GLY A 42 -25.89 -23.90 13.69
C GLY A 42 -24.92 -24.15 14.84
N ILE A 43 -23.61 -24.06 14.58
CA ILE A 43 -22.60 -24.29 15.63
C ILE A 43 -22.68 -23.22 16.72
N ASP A 44 -22.52 -23.63 17.97
CA ASP A 44 -22.48 -22.72 19.13
C ASP A 44 -21.07 -22.19 19.43
N LYS A 45 -20.03 -22.89 18.95
CA LYS A 45 -18.62 -22.55 19.15
C LYS A 45 -17.85 -22.62 17.84
N ILE A 46 -17.03 -21.61 17.57
CA ILE A 46 -16.24 -21.57 16.33
C ILE A 46 -14.98 -22.43 16.46
N PRO A 47 -14.49 -23.06 15.37
CA PRO A 47 -13.22 -23.79 15.34
C PRO A 47 -12.02 -22.92 15.78
N ARG A 48 -11.00 -23.54 16.39
CA ARG A 48 -9.86 -22.79 16.95
C ARG A 48 -9.00 -22.14 15.85
N ILE A 49 -9.04 -22.66 14.62
CA ILE A 49 -8.41 -22.03 13.46
C ILE A 49 -8.87 -20.60 13.21
N PHE A 50 -10.03 -20.16 13.71
CA PHE A 50 -10.55 -18.79 13.56
C PHE A 50 -10.22 -17.87 14.74
N TYR A 51 -9.61 -18.40 15.80
CA TYR A 51 -9.27 -17.62 16.99
C TYR A 51 -8.11 -16.69 16.67
N GLN A 52 -8.35 -15.38 16.75
CA GLN A 52 -7.30 -14.39 16.58
C GLN A 52 -6.42 -14.38 17.85
N PRO A 53 -5.12 -14.70 17.74
CA PRO A 53 -4.26 -14.72 18.92
C PRO A 53 -3.98 -13.28 19.40
N PRO A 54 -3.71 -13.10 20.70
CA PRO A 54 -3.05 -11.88 21.17
C PRO A 54 -1.69 -11.79 20.48
N ASP A 55 -1.35 -10.63 19.88
CA ASP A 55 -0.13 -10.39 19.10
C ASP A 55 1.11 -11.12 19.67
N ASN A 56 1.48 -12.28 19.12
CA ASN A 56 2.81 -12.93 19.18
C ASN A 56 2.79 -14.31 18.50
N TYR A 57 3.56 -14.47 17.43
CA TYR A 57 3.64 -15.69 16.61
C TYR A 57 4.89 -16.52 16.86
N ASN A 58 4.70 -17.84 16.92
CA ASN A 58 5.64 -18.86 16.45
C ASN A 58 4.87 -20.16 16.24
N ASN A 59 5.14 -20.92 15.16
CA ASN A 59 5.48 -22.35 15.24
C ASN A 59 5.63 -23.07 13.88
N ALA A 60 6.24 -24.25 14.01
CA ALA A 60 6.94 -25.10 13.05
C ALA A 60 6.08 -25.95 12.07
N PRO A 61 6.70 -26.61 11.06
CA PRO A 61 5.98 -27.25 9.94
C PRO A 61 5.96 -28.79 10.00
N VAL A 62 4.93 -29.44 9.42
CA VAL A 62 4.99 -30.83 8.88
C VAL A 62 4.03 -31.03 7.68
N SER A 63 4.51 -31.82 6.72
CA SER A 63 4.03 -32.11 5.36
C SER A 63 3.08 -33.31 5.22
N GLY A 64 2.36 -33.41 4.08
CA GLY A 64 1.70 -34.64 3.59
C GLY A 64 0.94 -34.46 2.27
N ASP A 65 1.19 -35.39 1.32
CA ASP A 65 1.08 -35.32 -0.15
C ASP A 65 -0.10 -36.14 -0.74
N THR A 66 -0.55 -35.88 -1.99
CA THR A 66 -1.23 -36.87 -2.87
C THR A 66 -1.39 -36.41 -4.34
N GLN A 67 -1.55 -37.39 -5.23
CA GLN A 67 -0.86 -37.51 -6.52
C GLN A 67 -1.78 -37.29 -7.75
N PHE A 68 -1.48 -36.25 -8.54
CA PHE A 68 -1.83 -36.09 -9.96
C PHE A 68 -0.62 -35.47 -10.67
N SER A 69 -0.10 -36.07 -11.75
CA SER A 69 1.16 -35.59 -12.36
C SER A 69 0.94 -34.77 -13.62
N LEU A 70 1.08 -33.45 -13.49
CA LEU A 70 1.21 -32.50 -14.61
C LEU A 70 2.56 -32.69 -15.34
N PRO A 71 2.67 -32.30 -16.63
CA PRO A 71 3.94 -32.32 -17.36
C PRO A 71 5.04 -31.57 -16.60
N VAL A 72 6.25 -32.14 -16.52
CA VAL A 72 7.40 -31.52 -15.85
C VAL A 72 8.41 -31.06 -16.90
N ILE A 73 8.81 -29.79 -16.86
CA ILE A 73 9.78 -29.16 -17.75
C ILE A 73 11.04 -28.87 -16.96
N ASP A 74 12.17 -29.37 -17.44
CA ASP A 74 13.47 -29.11 -16.84
C ASP A 74 14.06 -27.84 -17.47
N LEU A 75 14.38 -26.85 -16.64
CA LEU A 75 14.98 -25.58 -17.07
C LEU A 75 16.51 -25.56 -16.95
N GLU A 76 17.14 -26.69 -16.60
CA GLU A 76 18.59 -26.77 -16.54
C GLU A 76 19.22 -26.37 -17.88
N GLY A 77 20.22 -25.49 -17.83
CA GLY A 77 20.96 -25.07 -19.02
C GLY A 77 20.23 -24.09 -19.96
N VAL A 78 18.98 -23.69 -19.66
CA VAL A 78 18.17 -22.78 -20.50
C VAL A 78 18.89 -21.46 -20.86
N SER A 79 19.74 -20.97 -19.95
CA SER A 79 20.50 -19.72 -20.12
C SER A 79 21.92 -19.93 -20.68
N LYS A 80 22.34 -21.19 -20.89
CA LYS A 80 23.71 -21.56 -21.23
C LYS A 80 23.87 -22.09 -22.65
N ASP A 81 22.85 -22.75 -23.20
CA ASP A 81 22.90 -23.34 -24.54
C ASP A 81 21.68 -22.93 -25.39
N PRO A 82 21.89 -22.22 -26.53
CA PRO A 82 20.83 -21.85 -27.46
C PRO A 82 20.03 -23.04 -28.03
N ILE A 83 20.63 -24.22 -28.16
CA ILE A 83 19.97 -25.43 -28.65
C ILE A 83 19.01 -25.96 -27.58
N GLN A 84 19.48 -26.16 -26.34
CA GLN A 84 18.62 -26.52 -25.21
C GLN A 84 17.50 -25.50 -24.99
N ARG A 85 17.78 -24.20 -25.11
CA ARG A 85 16.76 -23.15 -24.99
C ARG A 85 15.62 -23.36 -25.98
N LYS A 86 15.93 -23.73 -27.22
CA LYS A 86 14.92 -23.98 -28.26
C LYS A 86 14.04 -25.19 -27.93
N GLU A 87 14.64 -26.28 -27.42
CA GLU A 87 13.90 -27.47 -26.99
C GLU A 87 13.00 -27.19 -25.79
N ILE A 88 13.48 -26.43 -24.80
CA ILE A 88 12.70 -26.01 -23.63
C ILE A 88 11.51 -25.14 -24.05
N VAL A 89 11.71 -24.19 -24.97
CA VAL A 89 10.62 -23.36 -25.53
C VAL A 89 9.56 -24.22 -26.21
N GLU A 90 9.94 -25.24 -26.98
CA GLU A 90 8.99 -26.16 -27.63
C GLU A 90 8.20 -26.98 -26.59
N ARG A 91 8.87 -27.48 -25.53
CA ARG A 91 8.21 -28.19 -24.42
C ARG A 91 7.21 -27.30 -23.69
N VAL A 92 7.57 -26.04 -23.42
CA VAL A 92 6.69 -25.04 -22.80
C VAL A 92 5.48 -24.79 -23.69
N GLY A 93 5.69 -24.56 -24.99
CA GLY A 93 4.59 -24.37 -25.95
C GLY A 93 3.62 -25.55 -25.99
N ASN A 94 4.14 -26.77 -26.10
CA ASN A 94 3.34 -28.00 -26.18
C ASN A 94 2.56 -28.27 -24.87
N ALA A 95 3.20 -28.04 -23.71
CA ALA A 95 2.54 -28.20 -22.42
C ALA A 95 1.45 -27.13 -22.21
N SER A 96 1.72 -25.89 -22.62
CA SER A 96 0.74 -24.79 -22.55
C SER A 96 -0.49 -25.08 -23.41
N GLU A 97 -0.27 -25.56 -24.65
CA GLU A 97 -1.34 -25.87 -25.60
C GLU A 97 -2.19 -27.07 -25.15
N LYS A 98 -1.57 -28.15 -24.68
CA LYS A 98 -2.28 -29.41 -24.37
C LYS A 98 -2.86 -29.48 -22.97
N TRP A 99 -2.19 -28.88 -21.99
CA TRP A 99 -2.51 -29.07 -20.57
C TRP A 99 -2.95 -27.78 -19.88
N GLY A 100 -2.62 -26.61 -20.43
CA GLY A 100 -2.84 -25.32 -19.78
C GLY A 100 -1.97 -25.07 -18.54
N PHE A 101 -1.33 -26.12 -17.99
CA PHE A 101 -0.49 -26.09 -16.79
C PHE A 101 0.67 -27.09 -16.92
N PHE A 102 1.82 -26.76 -16.35
CA PHE A 102 2.99 -27.64 -16.25
C PHE A 102 3.84 -27.25 -15.05
N GLN A 103 4.65 -28.19 -14.57
CA GLN A 103 5.62 -28.01 -13.51
C GLN A 103 6.98 -27.67 -14.13
N VAL A 104 7.79 -26.91 -13.41
CA VAL A 104 9.20 -26.65 -13.78
C VAL A 104 10.13 -27.15 -12.69
N ILE A 105 11.26 -27.75 -13.08
CA ILE A 105 12.37 -28.11 -12.19
C ILE A 105 13.66 -27.44 -12.67
N ASN A 106 14.68 -27.37 -11.80
CA ASN A 106 15.95 -26.70 -12.08
C ASN A 106 15.77 -25.24 -12.55
N HIS A 107 14.71 -24.58 -12.08
CA HIS A 107 14.36 -23.18 -12.38
C HIS A 107 15.32 -22.16 -11.74
N GLY A 108 16.33 -22.61 -10.99
CA GLY A 108 17.37 -21.75 -10.40
C GLY A 108 16.98 -21.02 -9.12
N ILE A 109 15.75 -21.22 -8.62
CA ILE A 109 15.32 -20.69 -7.31
C ILE A 109 15.82 -21.67 -6.23
N PRO A 110 16.58 -21.22 -5.22
CA PRO A 110 17.05 -22.08 -4.14
C PRO A 110 15.90 -22.77 -3.39
N VAL A 111 16.06 -24.05 -3.07
CA VAL A 111 15.02 -24.87 -2.42
C VAL A 111 14.57 -24.27 -1.09
N ASN A 112 15.49 -23.72 -0.29
CA ASN A 112 15.15 -23.06 0.96
C ASN A 112 14.20 -21.88 0.77
N VAL A 113 14.34 -21.08 -0.30
CA VAL A 113 13.41 -19.97 -0.60
C VAL A 113 11.99 -20.48 -0.87
N LEU A 114 11.86 -21.62 -1.56
CA LEU A 114 10.56 -22.24 -1.80
C LEU A 114 9.91 -22.78 -0.52
N GLU A 115 10.72 -23.41 0.34
CA GLU A 115 10.25 -23.92 1.63
C GLU A 115 9.88 -22.79 2.60
N ASP A 116 10.67 -21.71 2.63
CA ASP A 116 10.38 -20.52 3.42
C ASP A 116 9.07 -19.85 2.98
N MET A 117 8.81 -19.76 1.67
CA MET A 117 7.54 -19.23 1.14
C MET A 117 6.33 -20.09 1.57
N LYS A 118 6.45 -21.42 1.49
CA LYS A 118 5.40 -22.35 1.96
C LYS A 118 5.16 -22.21 3.46
N ALA A 119 6.24 -22.13 4.24
CA ALA A 119 6.16 -21.94 5.68
C ALA A 119 5.51 -20.60 6.05
N GLY A 120 5.81 -19.52 5.32
CA GLY A 120 5.22 -18.20 5.52
C GLY A 120 3.70 -18.14 5.29
N VAL A 121 3.17 -18.90 4.34
CA VAL A 121 1.71 -19.00 4.14
C VAL A 121 1.04 -19.82 5.26
N LEU A 122 1.71 -20.86 5.75
CA LEU A 122 1.19 -21.75 6.80
C LEU A 122 1.32 -21.17 8.21
N SER A 123 2.21 -20.20 8.42
CA SER A 123 2.43 -19.52 9.70
C SER A 123 1.36 -18.48 10.02
N VAL A 124 0.37 -18.27 9.13
CA VAL A 124 -0.71 -17.31 9.39
C VAL A 124 -1.49 -17.75 10.64
N PRO A 125 -1.62 -16.88 11.67
CA PRO A 125 -2.32 -17.11 12.95
C PRO A 125 -3.59 -17.95 12.89
N ALA A 126 -4.47 -17.51 12.00
CA ALA A 126 -5.89 -17.60 12.15
C ALA A 126 -6.49 -17.37 10.77
N ALA A 127 -7.46 -18.20 10.44
CA ALA A 127 -8.31 -17.99 9.30
C ALA A 127 -9.29 -16.85 9.59
N ASN A 128 -9.73 -16.18 8.53
CA ASN A 128 -10.76 -15.15 8.61
C ASN A 128 -12.15 -15.80 8.59
N TRP A 129 -13.09 -15.27 9.37
CA TRP A 129 -14.50 -15.68 9.38
C TRP A 129 -15.25 -15.10 8.18
N ARG A 130 -14.90 -15.56 6.98
CA ARG A 130 -15.54 -15.18 5.72
C ARG A 130 -15.40 -16.25 4.65
N ASP A 131 -16.33 -16.26 3.71
CA ASP A 131 -16.17 -16.89 2.40
C ASP A 131 -15.78 -15.85 1.36
N THR A 132 -15.01 -16.25 0.36
CA THR A 132 -14.55 -15.33 -0.70
C THR A 132 -14.66 -16.00 -2.06
N MET A 133 -15.34 -15.31 -2.98
CA MET A 133 -15.20 -15.58 -4.40
C MET A 133 -14.14 -14.63 -4.97
N TYR A 134 -13.17 -15.22 -5.68
CA TYR A 134 -12.06 -14.52 -6.31
C TYR A 134 -12.20 -14.64 -7.82
N CYS A 135 -12.12 -13.52 -8.55
CA CYS A 135 -12.18 -13.51 -10.00
C CYS A 135 -11.28 -12.44 -10.60
N ILE A 136 -10.41 -12.82 -11.53
CA ILE A 136 -9.63 -11.85 -12.32
C ILE A 136 -10.52 -11.38 -13.48
N MET A 137 -10.89 -10.10 -13.51
CA MET A 137 -11.79 -9.54 -14.51
C MET A 137 -11.04 -8.78 -15.62
N ALA A 138 -9.81 -8.34 -15.37
CA ALA A 138 -8.96 -7.67 -16.35
C ALA A 138 -7.49 -8.05 -16.14
N PRO A 139 -6.66 -8.05 -17.20
CA PRO A 139 -6.99 -7.64 -18.57
C PRO A 139 -7.81 -8.67 -19.36
N ASN A 140 -7.82 -9.93 -18.92
CA ASN A 140 -8.50 -11.03 -19.60
C ASN A 140 -9.60 -11.63 -18.69
N PRO A 141 -10.87 -11.20 -18.82
CA PRO A 141 -11.95 -11.78 -18.04
C PRO A 141 -12.19 -13.26 -18.39
N PRO A 142 -12.71 -14.07 -17.46
CA PRO A 142 -13.08 -15.45 -17.74
C PRO A 142 -14.22 -15.53 -18.75
N SER A 143 -14.36 -16.71 -19.38
CA SER A 143 -15.52 -16.96 -20.24
C SER A 143 -16.79 -16.89 -19.39
N PRO A 144 -17.90 -16.30 -19.89
CA PRO A 144 -19.15 -16.21 -19.13
C PRO A 144 -19.62 -17.56 -18.59
N LYS A 145 -19.41 -18.65 -19.35
CA LYS A 145 -19.78 -20.01 -18.93
C LYS A 145 -19.06 -20.49 -17.65
N ASP A 146 -17.89 -19.94 -17.35
CA ASP A 146 -17.06 -20.28 -16.19
C ASP A 146 -17.47 -19.45 -14.95
N LEU A 147 -18.32 -18.43 -15.12
CA LEU A 147 -18.88 -17.63 -14.03
C LEU A 147 -20.17 -18.25 -13.45
N PRO A 148 -20.41 -18.12 -12.14
CA PRO A 148 -21.62 -18.63 -11.50
C PRO A 148 -22.87 -18.01 -12.10
N VAL A 149 -23.82 -18.85 -12.51
CA VAL A 149 -25.07 -18.41 -13.19
C VAL A 149 -25.82 -17.35 -12.38
N ALA A 150 -25.80 -17.45 -11.05
CA ALA A 150 -26.53 -16.56 -10.16
C ALA A 150 -26.06 -15.09 -10.22
N CYS A 151 -24.80 -14.83 -10.56
CA CYS A 151 -24.22 -13.48 -10.56
C CYS A 151 -23.42 -13.15 -11.83
N ARG A 152 -23.34 -14.05 -12.81
CA ARG A 152 -22.55 -13.92 -14.05
C ARG A 152 -22.73 -12.57 -14.74
N ASP A 153 -23.96 -12.26 -15.15
CA ASP A 153 -24.23 -11.07 -15.96
C ASP A 153 -23.99 -9.79 -15.15
N ILE A 154 -24.29 -9.85 -13.85
CA ILE A 154 -24.05 -8.75 -12.90
C ILE A 154 -22.55 -8.52 -12.70
N MET A 155 -21.75 -9.58 -12.53
CA MET A 155 -20.29 -9.46 -12.37
C MET A 155 -19.65 -8.84 -13.62
N LEU A 156 -20.06 -9.31 -14.81
CA LEU A 156 -19.55 -8.78 -16.07
C LEU A 156 -19.89 -7.30 -16.22
N GLU A 157 -21.15 -6.92 -16.04
CA GLU A 157 -21.57 -5.52 -16.16
C GLU A 157 -20.93 -4.64 -15.08
N TYR A 158 -20.95 -5.07 -13.81
CA TYR A 158 -20.37 -4.32 -12.71
C TYR A 158 -18.87 -4.10 -12.91
N SER A 159 -18.12 -5.15 -13.31
CA SER A 159 -16.69 -5.02 -13.57
C SER A 159 -16.39 -3.99 -14.67
N LYS A 160 -17.21 -3.95 -15.74
CA LYS A 160 -17.07 -2.96 -16.81
C LYS A 160 -17.27 -1.54 -16.28
N GLN A 161 -18.33 -1.31 -15.50
CA GLN A 161 -18.63 -0.01 -14.91
C GLN A 161 -17.52 0.43 -13.93
N VAL A 162 -17.01 -0.50 -13.11
CA VAL A 162 -15.90 -0.21 -12.18
C VAL A 162 -14.59 0.03 -12.93
N MET A 163 -14.35 -0.59 -14.08
CA MET A 163 -13.19 -0.27 -14.92
C MET A 163 -13.28 1.16 -15.47
N GLU A 164 -14.45 1.58 -15.94
CA GLU A 164 -14.68 2.96 -16.40
C GLU A 164 -14.47 3.97 -15.26
N LEU A 165 -15.00 3.68 -14.07
CA LEU A 165 -14.73 4.48 -12.87
C LEU A 165 -13.24 4.48 -12.51
N GLY A 166 -12.57 3.33 -12.60
CA GLY A 166 -11.15 3.19 -12.32
C GLY A 166 -10.30 4.07 -13.22
N TYR A 167 -10.58 4.12 -14.53
CA TYR A 167 -9.90 5.03 -15.45
C TYR A 167 -10.12 6.50 -15.07
N LEU A 168 -11.34 6.89 -14.72
CA LEU A 168 -11.63 8.25 -14.26
C LEU A 168 -10.85 8.60 -12.98
N LEU A 169 -10.82 7.69 -12.00
CA LEU A 169 -10.07 7.90 -10.76
C LEU A 169 -8.57 8.05 -11.01
N VAL A 170 -8.01 7.23 -11.91
CA VAL A 170 -6.60 7.34 -12.32
C VAL A 170 -6.30 8.67 -13.02
N GLU A 171 -7.22 9.16 -13.85
CA GLU A 171 -7.10 10.46 -14.49
C GLU A 171 -7.10 11.61 -13.45
N LEU A 172 -8.05 11.58 -12.51
CA LEU A 172 -8.15 12.55 -11.42
C LEU A 172 -6.93 12.50 -10.48
N LEU A 173 -6.44 11.30 -10.16
CA LEU A 173 -5.22 11.12 -9.36
C LEU A 173 -4.00 11.70 -10.07
N SER A 174 -3.90 11.52 -11.39
CA SER A 174 -2.82 12.10 -12.18
C SER A 174 -2.85 13.63 -12.10
N GLU A 175 -4.01 14.25 -12.27
CA GLU A 175 -4.18 15.70 -12.16
C GLU A 175 -3.89 16.22 -10.76
N ALA A 176 -4.35 15.51 -9.72
CA ALA A 176 -4.09 15.86 -8.33
C ALA A 176 -2.59 15.82 -7.98
N LEU A 177 -1.83 14.94 -8.64
CA LEU A 177 -0.37 14.87 -8.54
C LEU A 177 0.34 15.93 -9.40
N GLY A 178 -0.40 16.80 -10.11
CA GLY A 178 0.14 17.80 -11.03
C GLY A 178 0.64 17.22 -12.37
N LEU A 179 0.29 15.98 -12.69
CA LEU A 179 0.71 15.27 -13.89
C LEU A 179 -0.26 15.50 -15.05
N ASN A 180 0.09 14.99 -16.22
CA ASN A 180 -0.88 14.89 -17.31
C ASN A 180 -2.00 13.93 -16.91
N SER A 181 -3.26 14.24 -17.22
CA SER A 181 -4.42 13.41 -16.89
C SER A 181 -4.28 11.95 -17.33
N ASN A 182 -3.64 11.67 -18.47
CA ASN A 182 -3.44 10.29 -18.94
C ASN A 182 -2.20 9.60 -18.37
N HIS A 183 -1.39 10.27 -17.56
CA HIS A 183 -0.07 9.77 -17.16
C HIS A 183 -0.14 8.38 -16.50
N LEU A 184 -0.90 8.25 -15.41
CA LEU A 184 -1.02 6.97 -14.70
C LEU A 184 -1.75 5.91 -15.54
N LYS A 185 -2.62 6.33 -16.45
CA LYS A 185 -3.33 5.44 -17.37
C LYS A 185 -2.38 4.83 -18.41
N ASP A 186 -1.51 5.66 -18.99
CA ASP A 186 -0.48 5.26 -19.97
C ASP A 186 0.56 4.31 -19.35
N MET A 187 0.67 4.32 -18.02
CA MET A 187 1.54 3.44 -17.23
C MET A 187 0.86 2.12 -16.84
N GLY A 188 -0.40 1.95 -17.20
CA GLY A 188 -1.17 0.72 -16.94
C GLY A 188 -1.72 0.60 -15.52
N CYS A 189 -1.79 1.69 -14.72
CA CYS A 189 -2.24 1.65 -13.33
C CYS A 189 -3.68 1.15 -13.12
N ALA A 190 -4.51 1.14 -14.17
CA ALA A 190 -5.89 0.64 -14.17
C ALA A 190 -6.13 -0.49 -15.20
N GLU A 191 -5.09 -1.21 -15.63
CA GLU A 191 -5.25 -2.33 -16.58
C GLU A 191 -5.69 -3.64 -15.91
N GLY A 192 -5.31 -3.83 -14.64
CA GLY A 192 -5.63 -5.02 -13.86
C GLY A 192 -6.88 -4.80 -13.01
N MET A 193 -7.73 -5.83 -12.94
CA MET A 193 -8.86 -5.86 -12.01
C MET A 193 -9.03 -7.24 -11.42
N ILE A 194 -9.02 -7.30 -10.10
CA ILE A 194 -9.44 -8.45 -9.32
C ILE A 194 -10.75 -8.08 -8.62
N LEU A 195 -11.78 -8.90 -8.83
CA LEU A 195 -13.06 -8.79 -8.13
C LEU A 195 -13.07 -9.79 -6.97
N LEU A 196 -13.12 -9.27 -5.75
CA LEU A 196 -13.33 -10.03 -4.53
C LEU A 196 -14.77 -9.84 -4.06
N SER A 197 -15.50 -10.94 -3.91
CA SER A 197 -16.83 -10.93 -3.29
C SER A 197 -16.76 -11.69 -1.98
N HIS A 198 -16.79 -10.95 -0.88
CA HIS A 198 -16.76 -11.49 0.47
C HIS A 198 -18.17 -11.72 1.01
N TYR A 199 -18.39 -12.86 1.63
CA TYR A 199 -19.59 -13.15 2.39
C TYR A 199 -19.19 -13.41 3.85
N TYR A 200 -19.83 -12.69 4.78
CA TYR A 200 -19.56 -12.76 6.21
C TYR A 200 -20.77 -13.37 6.93
N PRO A 201 -20.78 -14.70 7.20
CA PRO A 201 -21.86 -15.34 7.93
C PRO A 201 -21.93 -14.85 9.39
N ALA A 202 -23.10 -14.93 10.02
CA ALA A 202 -23.24 -14.66 11.44
C ALA A 202 -22.29 -15.55 12.25
N CYS A 203 -21.60 -14.95 13.23
CA CYS A 203 -20.66 -15.64 14.10
C CYS A 203 -21.27 -15.79 15.50
N PRO A 204 -21.28 -17.00 16.11
CA PRO A 204 -21.75 -17.19 17.48
C PRO A 204 -20.79 -16.64 18.54
N GLN A 205 -19.52 -16.40 18.19
CA GLN A 205 -18.47 -15.88 19.07
C GLN A 205 -17.67 -14.76 18.36
N PRO A 206 -18.32 -13.64 17.99
CA PRO A 206 -17.70 -12.58 17.18
C PRO A 206 -16.49 -11.93 17.85
N GLU A 207 -16.39 -12.00 19.18
CA GLU A 207 -15.26 -11.48 19.96
C GLU A 207 -13.95 -12.27 19.79
N LEU A 208 -14.01 -13.49 19.24
CA LEU A 208 -12.84 -14.37 19.09
C LEU A 208 -12.26 -14.36 17.67
N THR A 209 -12.93 -13.72 16.71
CA THR A 209 -12.55 -13.81 15.29
C THR A 209 -12.70 -12.48 14.56
N MET A 210 -12.23 -12.44 13.32
CA MET A 210 -12.35 -11.28 12.43
C MET A 210 -12.80 -11.73 11.04
N GLY A 211 -13.64 -10.92 10.41
CA GLY A 211 -14.00 -11.10 9.00
C GLY A 211 -12.82 -10.83 8.07
N ALA A 212 -11.97 -9.87 8.42
CA ALA A 212 -10.68 -9.63 7.80
C ALA A 212 -9.67 -9.19 8.88
N THR A 213 -8.50 -9.78 8.90
CA THR A 213 -7.36 -9.35 9.72
C THR A 213 -6.88 -7.97 9.31
N LYS A 214 -6.17 -7.25 10.19
CA LYS A 214 -5.45 -6.02 9.85
C LYS A 214 -4.55 -6.25 8.63
N HIS A 215 -4.70 -5.43 7.60
CA HIS A 215 -3.88 -5.45 6.40
C HIS A 215 -3.90 -4.08 5.72
N ALA A 216 -3.02 -3.91 4.73
CA ALA A 216 -3.13 -2.91 3.69
C ALA A 216 -3.27 -3.64 2.35
N ASP A 217 -3.97 -3.04 1.39
CA ASP A 217 -4.20 -3.66 0.09
C ASP A 217 -2.95 -3.58 -0.77
N ASN A 218 -2.61 -4.68 -1.44
CA ASN A 218 -1.45 -4.77 -2.34
C ASN A 218 -1.88 -4.48 -3.79
N ASP A 219 -2.50 -3.32 -3.99
CA ASP A 219 -2.94 -2.84 -5.29
C ASP A 219 -2.64 -1.34 -5.46
N PHE A 220 -3.14 -0.74 -6.56
CA PHE A 220 -3.00 0.69 -6.82
C PHE A 220 -4.09 1.48 -6.06
N PHE A 221 -5.35 1.06 -6.20
CA PHE A 221 -6.45 1.40 -5.29
C PHE A 221 -7.51 0.30 -5.33
N THR A 222 -8.29 0.20 -4.26
CA THR A 222 -9.49 -0.66 -4.18
C THR A 222 -10.76 0.18 -4.32
N VAL A 223 -11.76 -0.38 -5.01
CA VAL A 223 -13.14 0.13 -5.09
C VAL A 223 -14.06 -0.84 -4.35
N LEU A 224 -14.51 -0.46 -3.17
CA LEU A 224 -15.30 -1.30 -2.29
C LEU A 224 -16.77 -0.88 -2.28
N LEU A 225 -17.64 -1.82 -2.65
CA LEU A 225 -19.08 -1.73 -2.43
C LEU A 225 -19.45 -2.44 -1.11
N GLN A 226 -19.97 -1.71 -0.15
CA GLN A 226 -20.37 -2.28 1.15
C GLN A 226 -21.83 -2.75 1.15
N GLY A 227 -22.11 -3.77 1.98
CA GLY A 227 -23.48 -4.13 2.34
C GLY A 227 -24.08 -3.17 3.38
N HIS A 228 -25.37 -3.35 3.65
CA HIS A 228 -26.17 -2.48 4.53
C HIS A 228 -25.83 -2.59 6.04
N ILE A 229 -25.09 -3.62 6.45
CA ILE A 229 -24.76 -3.89 7.87
C ILE A 229 -23.45 -3.18 8.27
N GLY A 230 -22.64 -2.70 7.31
CA GLY A 230 -21.33 -2.09 7.58
C GLY A 230 -20.28 -3.13 8.04
N GLY A 231 -19.36 -2.72 8.90
CA GLY A 231 -18.31 -3.57 9.47
C GLY A 231 -16.89 -3.29 8.97
N LEU A 232 -16.72 -2.34 8.05
CA LEU A 232 -15.39 -1.84 7.67
C LEU A 232 -14.86 -0.93 8.77
N GLN A 233 -13.61 -1.18 9.17
CA GLN A 233 -12.86 -0.31 10.07
C GLN A 233 -11.57 0.12 9.39
N VAL A 234 -11.20 1.38 9.56
CA VAL A 234 -9.95 1.95 9.08
C VAL A 234 -9.10 2.43 10.25
N LEU A 235 -7.79 2.20 10.19
CA LEU A 235 -6.87 2.67 11.21
C LEU A 235 -6.46 4.11 10.88
N HIS A 236 -6.82 5.07 11.73
CA HIS A 236 -6.46 6.47 11.59
C HIS A 236 -5.91 6.99 12.93
N GLN A 237 -4.72 7.60 12.91
CA GLN A 237 -4.04 8.11 14.11
C GLN A 237 -3.97 7.07 15.25
N ASN A 238 -3.65 5.82 14.92
CA ASN A 238 -3.58 4.68 15.85
C ASN A 238 -4.91 4.30 16.54
N HIS A 239 -6.04 4.76 16.00
CA HIS A 239 -7.39 4.39 16.45
C HIS A 239 -8.16 3.77 15.30
N TRP A 240 -8.94 2.72 15.59
CA TRP A 240 -9.85 2.13 14.63
C TRP A 240 -11.14 2.96 14.55
N ILE A 241 -11.50 3.35 13.34
CA ILE A 241 -12.69 4.15 13.05
C ILE A 241 -13.62 3.32 12.16
N ASP A 242 -14.88 3.20 12.57
CA ASP A 242 -15.93 2.58 11.75
C ASP A 242 -16.24 3.44 10.52
N VAL A 243 -16.26 2.82 9.34
CA VAL A 243 -16.71 3.47 8.11
C VAL A 243 -18.21 3.17 7.93
N PRO A 244 -19.09 4.19 8.05
CA PRO A 244 -20.52 3.98 7.92
C PRO A 244 -20.88 3.57 6.49
N SER A 245 -21.78 2.60 6.36
CA SER A 245 -22.35 2.24 5.06
C SER A 245 -23.31 3.33 4.61
N ILE A 246 -22.98 4.01 3.50
CA ILE A 246 -23.83 5.00 2.85
C ILE A 246 -24.45 4.34 1.61
N PRO A 247 -25.80 4.29 1.50
CA PRO A 247 -26.44 3.76 0.30
C PRO A 247 -25.91 4.43 -0.97
N GLU A 248 -25.67 3.62 -2.02
CA GLU A 248 -25.17 4.06 -3.33
C GLU A 248 -23.71 4.58 -3.35
N ALA A 249 -23.02 4.62 -2.21
CA ALA A 249 -21.63 5.02 -2.15
C ALA A 249 -20.68 3.83 -2.38
N LEU A 250 -19.53 4.14 -3.00
CA LEU A 250 -18.37 3.26 -3.08
C LEU A 250 -17.28 3.84 -2.18
N VAL A 251 -16.59 2.98 -1.43
CA VAL A 251 -15.40 3.36 -0.66
C VAL A 251 -14.18 3.15 -1.55
N ILE A 252 -13.32 4.16 -1.63
CA ILE A 252 -12.06 4.10 -2.37
C ILE A 252 -10.92 4.15 -1.36
N ASN A 253 -9.98 3.22 -1.44
CA ASN A 253 -8.74 3.28 -0.66
C ASN A 253 -7.53 3.10 -1.57
N ILE A 254 -6.45 3.80 -1.26
CA ILE A 254 -5.18 3.69 -1.98
C ILE A 254 -4.42 2.48 -1.45
N GLY A 255 -3.94 1.63 -2.35
CA GLY A 255 -3.14 0.47 -2.00
C GLY A 255 -1.65 0.79 -1.86
N ASP A 256 -0.92 -0.21 -1.37
CA ASP A 256 0.48 -0.13 -1.01
C ASP A 256 1.42 0.00 -2.22
N LEU A 257 0.97 -0.25 -3.46
CA LEU A 257 1.80 -0.06 -4.66
C LEU A 257 2.21 1.41 -4.86
N LEU A 258 1.42 2.35 -4.35
CA LEU A 258 1.74 3.77 -4.35
C LEU A 258 2.46 4.24 -3.08
N GLN A 259 2.60 3.39 -2.06
CA GLN A 259 3.07 3.80 -0.74
C GLN A 259 4.40 3.13 -0.35
N ALA A 260 5.31 3.91 0.21
CA ALA A 260 6.50 3.45 0.91
C ALA A 260 6.36 3.79 2.39
N ASN A 261 6.09 2.77 3.21
CA ASN A 261 6.16 2.89 4.67
C ASN A 261 7.61 2.69 5.11
N LEU A 262 8.21 3.73 5.72
CA LEU A 262 9.60 3.70 6.18
C LEU A 262 9.75 3.36 7.67
N GLU A 263 8.64 3.08 8.37
CA GLU A 263 8.68 2.76 9.79
C GLU A 263 9.45 1.45 10.04
N GLY A 264 10.46 1.52 10.92
CA GLY A 264 11.26 0.35 11.27
C GLY A 264 12.29 -0.07 10.22
N VAL A 265 12.49 0.71 9.14
CA VAL A 265 13.48 0.41 8.08
C VAL A 265 14.92 0.24 8.59
N ASP A 266 15.25 0.81 9.75
CA ASP A 266 16.56 0.67 10.39
C ASP A 266 16.61 -0.43 11.46
N LYS A 267 15.48 -1.10 11.75
CA LYS A 267 15.36 -2.10 12.83
C LYS A 267 15.56 -3.53 12.34
N ASP A 268 15.17 -3.84 11.10
CA ASP A 268 15.26 -5.18 10.52
C ASP A 268 15.84 -5.16 9.08
N PRO A 269 16.96 -5.86 8.81
CA PRO A 269 17.51 -6.01 7.47
C PRO A 269 16.55 -6.62 6.44
N ALA A 270 15.66 -7.54 6.85
CA ALA A 270 14.70 -8.14 5.92
C ALA A 270 13.64 -7.12 5.51
N GLN A 271 13.05 -6.42 6.49
CA GLN A 271 12.16 -5.30 6.25
C GLN A 271 12.81 -4.20 5.38
N ARG A 272 14.07 -3.84 5.64
CA ARG A 272 14.80 -2.86 4.82
C ARG A 272 14.87 -3.31 3.36
N LYS A 273 15.22 -4.58 3.12
CA LYS A 273 15.30 -5.13 1.76
C LYS A 273 13.95 -5.08 1.03
N GLU A 274 12.87 -5.38 1.73
CA GLU A 274 11.51 -5.27 1.18
C GLU A 274 11.16 -3.83 0.82
N ILE A 275 11.43 -2.87 1.70
CA ILE A 275 11.19 -1.44 1.45
C ILE A 275 12.02 -0.94 0.26
N VAL A 276 13.30 -1.31 0.19
CA VAL A 276 14.18 -0.97 -0.95
C VAL A 276 13.62 -1.56 -2.24
N GLU A 277 13.14 -2.80 -2.23
CA GLU A 277 12.52 -3.44 -3.39
C GLU A 277 11.23 -2.72 -3.82
N ARG A 278 10.38 -2.34 -2.87
CA ARG A 278 9.16 -1.56 -3.13
C ARG A 278 9.49 -0.19 -3.74
N VAL A 279 10.44 0.54 -3.15
CA VAL A 279 10.87 1.85 -3.66
C VAL A 279 11.49 1.72 -5.05
N ARG A 280 12.32 0.72 -5.30
CA ARG A 280 12.87 0.45 -6.64
C ARG A 280 11.75 0.21 -7.65
N ASN A 281 10.84 -0.71 -7.35
CA ASN A 281 9.71 -1.01 -8.22
C ASN A 281 8.85 0.24 -8.48
N ALA A 282 8.62 1.06 -7.46
CA ALA A 282 7.83 2.26 -7.61
C ALA A 282 8.53 3.32 -8.46
N LEU A 283 9.85 3.47 -8.34
CA LEU A 283 10.60 4.40 -9.19
C LEU A 283 10.72 3.90 -10.63
N GLU A 284 11.00 2.61 -10.84
CA GLU A 284 11.13 2.02 -12.17
C GLU A 284 9.82 2.02 -12.95
N LYS A 285 8.71 1.69 -12.27
CA LYS A 285 7.40 1.58 -12.90
C LYS A 285 6.64 2.89 -12.88
N TRP A 286 6.71 3.62 -11.77
CA TRP A 286 5.82 4.73 -11.49
C TRP A 286 6.47 6.11 -11.53
N GLY A 287 7.79 6.21 -11.38
CA GLY A 287 8.51 7.49 -11.31
C GLY A 287 8.26 8.31 -10.03
N PHE A 288 7.33 7.89 -9.17
CA PHE A 288 7.06 8.48 -7.86
C PHE A 288 6.51 7.44 -6.88
N PHE A 289 6.51 7.78 -5.59
CA PHE A 289 5.83 7.02 -4.54
C PHE A 289 5.47 7.98 -3.40
N GLN A 290 4.46 7.62 -2.62
CA GLN A 290 4.05 8.33 -1.43
C GLN A 290 4.79 7.78 -0.21
N VAL A 291 5.46 8.63 0.56
CA VAL A 291 6.00 8.23 1.87
C VAL A 291 4.91 8.33 2.94
N ILE A 292 4.61 7.21 3.60
CA ILE A 292 3.66 7.13 4.72
C ILE A 292 4.38 6.74 6.03
N ASN A 293 3.73 7.00 7.17
CA ASN A 293 4.28 6.74 8.53
C ASN A 293 5.68 7.33 8.68
N ARG A 294 5.66 8.66 8.51
CA ARG A 294 6.81 9.55 8.42
C ARG A 294 7.56 9.48 9.73
N GLY A 295 8.89 9.48 9.69
CA GLY A 295 9.72 9.88 10.84
C GLY A 295 9.48 11.34 11.29
N ILE A 296 8.37 11.96 10.86
CA ILE A 296 7.92 13.31 11.18
C ILE A 296 6.63 13.18 11.99
N SER A 297 6.57 13.78 13.18
CA SER A 297 5.37 13.65 14.02
C SER A 297 4.15 14.33 13.37
N VAL A 298 2.96 13.73 13.54
CA VAL A 298 1.70 14.30 13.02
C VAL A 298 1.49 15.73 13.51
N SER A 299 1.81 16.01 14.78
CA SER A 299 1.74 17.35 15.35
C SER A 299 2.61 18.38 14.63
N VAL A 300 3.77 17.98 14.10
CA VAL A 300 4.68 18.87 13.36
C VAL A 300 4.14 19.14 11.96
N LEU A 301 3.50 18.15 11.33
CA LEU A 301 2.83 18.33 10.04
C LEU A 301 1.64 19.30 10.17
N GLU A 302 0.77 19.06 11.14
CA GLU A 302 -0.42 19.89 11.40
C GLU A 302 -0.01 21.33 11.76
N GLU A 303 0.96 21.51 12.66
CA GLU A 303 1.45 22.85 13.03
C GLU A 303 2.17 23.55 11.85
N MET A 304 2.79 22.81 10.93
CA MET A 304 3.41 23.41 9.74
C MET A 304 2.36 23.89 8.74
N GLU A 305 1.29 23.12 8.53
CA GLU A 305 0.14 23.52 7.72
C GLU A 305 -0.59 24.73 8.32
N ASP A 306 -0.87 24.69 9.62
CA ASP A 306 -1.51 25.79 10.34
C ASP A 306 -0.62 27.04 10.39
N GLY A 307 0.67 26.88 10.70
CA GLY A 307 1.64 27.97 10.76
C GLY A 307 1.79 28.70 9.43
N THR A 308 1.86 27.95 8.32
CA THR A 308 1.90 28.58 6.98
C THR A 308 0.58 29.24 6.61
N SER A 309 -0.57 28.63 6.94
CA SER A 309 -1.89 29.26 6.75
C SER A 309 -2.00 30.58 7.50
N ARG A 310 -1.57 30.61 8.77
CA ARG A 310 -1.50 31.83 9.58
C ARG A 310 -0.63 32.91 8.96
N PHE A 311 0.47 32.57 8.27
CA PHE A 311 1.26 33.54 7.51
C PHE A 311 0.47 34.18 6.35
N TYR A 312 -0.25 33.39 5.56
CA TYR A 312 -1.02 33.91 4.42
C TYR A 312 -2.22 34.77 4.86
N GLU A 313 -2.77 34.49 6.03
CA GLU A 313 -3.88 35.25 6.62
C GLU A 313 -3.44 36.55 7.31
N GLN A 314 -2.14 36.84 7.42
CA GLN A 314 -1.65 38.10 7.98
C GLN A 314 -1.99 39.30 7.11
N ASP A 315 -1.98 40.48 7.74
CA ASP A 315 -2.12 41.76 7.05
C ASP A 315 -1.08 41.90 5.92
N ASN A 316 -1.51 42.46 4.80
CA ASN A 316 -0.69 42.63 3.60
C ASN A 316 0.61 43.42 3.87
N LYS A 317 0.66 44.28 4.89
CA LYS A 317 1.89 44.99 5.27
C LYS A 317 3.00 44.03 5.68
N VAL A 318 2.67 43.00 6.46
CA VAL A 318 3.64 41.99 6.93
C VAL A 318 4.12 41.14 5.75
N LYS A 319 3.18 40.61 4.96
CA LYS A 319 3.52 39.75 3.81
C LYS A 319 4.36 40.48 2.76
N LYS A 320 4.15 41.79 2.56
CA LYS A 320 4.92 42.61 1.61
C LYS A 320 6.42 42.67 1.92
N GLU A 321 6.84 42.47 3.17
CA GLU A 321 8.27 42.44 3.54
C GLU A 321 9.00 41.23 2.92
N PHE A 322 8.25 40.15 2.70
CA PHE A 322 8.73 38.92 2.07
C PHE A 322 8.44 38.90 0.56
N TYR A 323 7.58 39.80 0.05
CA TYR A 323 7.19 39.80 -1.35
C TYR A 323 8.35 40.23 -2.26
N THR A 324 8.88 39.29 -3.05
CA THR A 324 10.03 39.55 -3.91
C THR A 324 10.12 38.57 -5.08
N ARG A 325 10.79 39.01 -6.16
CA ARG A 325 11.22 38.16 -7.28
C ARG A 325 12.75 38.01 -7.35
N ASP A 326 13.45 38.52 -6.35
CA ASP A 326 14.89 38.29 -6.18
C ASP A 326 15.12 36.92 -5.55
N HIS A 327 15.54 35.96 -6.38
CA HIS A 327 15.82 34.59 -5.98
C HIS A 327 17.12 34.42 -5.20
N SER A 328 17.90 35.50 -4.99
CA SER A 328 19.05 35.47 -4.08
C SER A 328 18.63 35.53 -2.60
N ARG A 329 17.40 35.97 -2.31
CA ARG A 329 16.83 35.95 -0.95
C ARG A 329 16.51 34.53 -0.52
N ARG A 330 16.80 34.22 0.75
CA ARG A 330 16.56 32.89 1.33
C ARG A 330 15.09 32.61 1.65
N VAL A 331 14.32 33.67 1.90
CA VAL A 331 12.87 33.60 2.13
C VAL A 331 12.20 34.52 1.12
N VAL A 332 11.31 33.95 0.33
CA VAL A 332 10.62 34.62 -0.76
C VAL A 332 9.14 34.30 -0.67
N TYR A 333 8.31 35.32 -0.64
CA TYR A 333 6.87 35.21 -0.91
C TYR A 333 6.60 35.84 -2.28
N ASN A 334 5.80 35.19 -3.11
CA ASN A 334 5.28 35.82 -4.33
C ASN A 334 4.06 35.08 -4.87
N ALA A 335 3.37 35.73 -5.81
CA ALA A 335 2.41 35.09 -6.68
C ALA A 335 3.12 34.63 -7.95
N ASN A 336 3.12 33.33 -8.23
CA ASN A 336 3.71 32.69 -9.42
C ASN A 336 5.22 32.92 -9.61
N PHE A 337 6.00 31.84 -9.62
CA PHE A 337 7.45 31.88 -9.83
C PHE A 337 7.81 32.50 -11.21
N ASP A 338 7.08 32.09 -12.25
CA ASP A 338 7.31 32.37 -13.68
C ASP A 338 6.37 33.44 -14.26
N LEU A 339 5.83 34.34 -13.42
CA LEU A 339 4.75 35.28 -13.79
C LEU A 339 4.96 36.03 -15.11
N TYR A 340 6.18 36.44 -15.43
CA TYR A 340 6.48 37.23 -16.63
C TYR A 340 6.81 36.40 -17.88
N THR A 341 7.00 35.09 -17.72
CA THR A 341 7.37 34.17 -18.80
C THR A 341 6.28 33.17 -19.13
N SER A 342 5.40 32.88 -18.15
CA SER A 342 4.28 31.97 -18.36
C SER A 342 3.19 32.63 -19.22
N PRO A 343 2.54 31.88 -20.13
CA PRO A 343 1.38 32.38 -20.87
C PRO A 343 0.16 32.67 -19.98
N ALA A 344 0.10 32.08 -18.77
CA ALA A 344 -0.96 32.31 -17.80
C ALA A 344 -0.46 32.22 -16.36
N ALA A 345 -1.00 33.04 -15.47
CA ALA A 345 -0.72 32.96 -14.03
C ALA A 345 -1.62 31.91 -13.35
N ASN A 346 -1.07 31.18 -12.39
CA ASN A 346 -1.81 30.26 -11.53
C ASN A 346 -2.51 31.03 -10.40
N TRP A 347 -3.70 30.56 -10.00
CA TRP A 347 -4.46 31.12 -8.88
C TRP A 347 -3.97 30.59 -7.52
N ARG A 348 -2.74 30.97 -7.16
CA ARG A 348 -2.12 30.60 -5.88
C ARG A 348 -1.02 31.58 -5.48
N ASP A 349 -0.77 31.62 -4.18
CA ASP A 349 0.39 32.25 -3.57
C ASP A 349 1.46 31.21 -3.22
N THR A 350 2.73 31.60 -3.17
CA THR A 350 3.84 30.71 -2.82
C THR A 350 4.83 31.38 -1.89
N MET A 351 5.19 30.67 -0.83
CA MET A 351 6.34 30.98 0.01
C MET A 351 7.42 29.94 -0.23
N CYS A 352 8.63 30.39 -0.54
CA CYS A 352 9.81 29.58 -0.77
C CYS A 352 10.85 29.90 0.30
N CYS A 353 11.40 28.87 0.93
CA CYS A 353 12.41 28.99 1.97
C CYS A 353 13.56 28.02 1.74
N PHE A 354 14.77 28.55 1.57
CA PHE A 354 15.99 27.76 1.39
C PHE A 354 16.58 27.40 2.75
N MET A 355 16.33 26.17 3.22
CA MET A 355 16.72 25.71 4.57
C MET A 355 18.10 25.06 4.62
N ALA A 356 18.56 24.45 3.52
CA ALA A 356 19.89 23.85 3.43
C ALA A 356 20.54 24.17 2.08
N PRO A 357 21.89 24.26 2.00
CA PRO A 357 22.85 23.94 3.07
C PRO A 357 23.01 25.05 4.13
N ASN A 358 22.56 26.26 3.83
CA ASN A 358 22.70 27.41 4.71
C ASN A 358 21.31 27.94 5.05
N PRO A 359 20.73 27.66 6.24
CA PRO A 359 19.41 28.15 6.60
C PRO A 359 19.36 29.68 6.73
N PRO A 360 18.17 30.30 6.63
CA PRO A 360 17.99 31.73 6.95
C PRO A 360 18.24 31.98 8.43
N LYS A 361 18.58 33.22 8.77
CA LYS A 361 18.62 33.63 10.18
C LYS A 361 17.20 33.72 10.75
N PRO A 362 16.99 33.50 12.06
CA PRO A 362 15.67 33.61 12.68
C PRO A 362 14.94 34.94 12.44
N GLU A 363 15.67 36.04 12.24
CA GLU A 363 15.09 37.37 11.98
C GLU A 363 14.66 37.56 10.53
N GLU A 364 15.15 36.73 9.61
CA GLU A 364 14.79 36.74 8.19
C GLU A 364 13.52 35.93 7.90
N MET A 365 13.00 35.22 8.90
CA MET A 365 11.84 34.32 8.81
C MET A 365 10.55 35.00 9.28
N PRO A 366 9.38 34.63 8.75
CA PRO A 366 8.11 35.11 9.26
C PRO A 366 7.91 34.61 10.71
N ALA A 367 7.84 35.54 11.66
CA ALA A 367 7.82 35.21 13.09
C ALA A 367 6.70 34.23 13.48
N ILE A 368 5.57 34.26 12.76
CA ILE A 368 4.38 33.44 13.07
C ILE A 368 4.56 31.95 12.77
N CYS A 369 5.43 31.58 11.82
CA CYS A 369 5.67 30.20 11.41
C CYS A 369 7.16 29.80 11.50
N ARG A 370 8.02 30.69 11.99
CA ARG A 370 9.47 30.50 12.03
C ARG A 370 9.88 29.21 12.74
N ASP A 371 9.42 29.05 13.99
CA ASP A 371 9.94 27.99 14.86
C ASP A 371 9.52 26.61 14.32
N ILE A 372 8.28 26.49 13.84
CA ILE A 372 7.81 25.26 13.20
C ILE A 372 8.49 25.00 11.86
N MET A 373 8.79 26.03 11.05
CA MET A 373 9.53 25.84 9.79
C MET A 373 10.93 25.25 10.04
N PHE A 374 11.62 25.69 11.09
CA PHE A 374 12.91 25.11 11.47
C PHE A 374 12.78 23.66 11.94
N GLU A 375 11.83 23.37 12.82
CA GLU A 375 11.60 22.00 13.32
C GLU A 375 11.22 21.05 12.18
N TYR A 376 10.26 21.45 11.34
CA TYR A 376 9.85 20.68 10.17
C TYR A 376 11.02 20.43 9.21
N SER A 377 11.83 21.46 8.93
CA SER A 377 12.98 21.31 8.04
C SER A 377 14.01 20.29 8.53
N LYS A 378 14.23 20.21 9.86
CA LYS A 378 15.15 19.26 10.46
C LYS A 378 14.66 17.83 10.25
N GLN A 379 13.38 17.57 10.52
CA GLN A 379 12.80 16.24 10.35
C GLN A 379 12.72 15.83 8.87
N VAL A 380 12.45 16.78 7.96
CA VAL A 380 12.49 16.56 6.51
C VAL A 380 13.92 16.27 6.02
N MET A 381 14.95 16.93 6.57
CA MET A 381 16.35 16.61 6.24
C MET A 381 16.72 15.18 6.65
N GLU A 382 16.33 14.76 7.86
CA GLU A 382 16.57 13.39 8.35
C GLU A 382 15.85 12.36 7.45
N LEU A 383 14.60 12.61 7.10
CA LEU A 383 13.85 11.80 6.14
C LEU A 383 14.54 11.77 4.77
N GLY A 384 14.99 12.92 4.27
CA GLY A 384 15.70 13.02 2.99
C GLY A 384 16.98 12.20 2.98
N HIS A 385 17.77 12.23 4.05
CA HIS A 385 18.97 11.38 4.17
C HIS A 385 18.62 9.90 4.07
N LEU A 386 17.62 9.45 4.81
CA LEU A 386 17.16 8.06 4.77
C LEU A 386 16.65 7.68 3.36
N MET A 387 15.89 8.56 2.72
CA MET A 387 15.43 8.35 1.34
C MET A 387 16.62 8.20 0.38
N PHE A 388 17.65 9.04 0.47
CA PHE A 388 18.84 8.91 -0.39
C PHE A 388 19.63 7.62 -0.13
N GLU A 389 19.57 7.05 1.07
CA GLU A 389 20.12 5.73 1.35
C GLU A 389 19.35 4.63 0.63
N ILE A 390 18.03 4.63 0.79
CA ILE A 390 17.12 3.67 0.15
C ILE A 390 17.24 3.78 -1.38
N LEU A 391 17.32 5.00 -1.92
CA LEU A 391 17.53 5.25 -3.36
C LEU A 391 18.86 4.68 -3.85
N SER A 392 19.93 4.84 -3.08
CA SER A 392 21.24 4.27 -3.44
C SER A 392 21.16 2.73 -3.49
N GLU A 393 20.53 2.11 -2.50
CA GLU A 393 20.34 0.66 -2.46
C GLU A 393 19.40 0.15 -3.57
N ALA A 394 18.35 0.93 -3.90
CA ALA A 394 17.46 0.65 -5.01
C ALA A 394 18.22 0.65 -6.35
N LEU A 395 19.20 1.53 -6.52
CA LEU A 395 20.11 1.56 -7.67
C LEU A 395 21.20 0.48 -7.65
N GLY A 396 21.24 -0.39 -6.62
CA GLY A 396 22.30 -1.40 -6.45
C GLY A 396 23.64 -0.82 -5.99
N LEU A 397 23.64 0.39 -5.43
CA LEU A 397 24.81 1.09 -4.92
C LEU A 397 24.94 0.90 -3.41
N LYS A 398 26.06 1.33 -2.83
CA LYS A 398 26.21 1.38 -1.36
C LYS A 398 25.22 2.40 -0.77
N PRO A 399 24.65 2.16 0.43
CA PRO A 399 23.63 3.05 1.00
C PRO A 399 23.99 4.53 0.99
N ASN A 400 25.21 4.91 1.40
CA ASN A 400 25.59 6.32 1.44
C ASN A 400 26.03 6.93 0.09
N HIS A 401 25.97 6.20 -1.03
CA HIS A 401 26.57 6.65 -2.29
C HIS A 401 26.04 8.02 -2.75
N LEU A 402 24.72 8.20 -2.82
CA LEU A 402 24.13 9.48 -3.24
C LEU A 402 24.36 10.60 -2.21
N LYS A 403 24.43 10.27 -0.93
CA LYS A 403 24.77 11.24 0.13
C LYS A 403 26.21 11.71 0.01
N ASP A 404 27.15 10.79 -0.24
CA ASP A 404 28.57 11.08 -0.42
C ASP A 404 28.82 11.93 -1.69
N MET A 405 27.94 11.82 -2.68
CA MET A 405 27.91 12.71 -3.85
C MET A 405 27.32 14.11 -3.58
N GLY A 406 26.79 14.34 -2.37
CA GLY A 406 26.18 15.60 -1.98
C GLY A 406 24.71 15.78 -2.39
N CYS A 407 24.05 14.74 -2.91
CA CYS A 407 22.65 14.83 -3.37
C CYS A 407 21.67 15.23 -2.26
N ALA A 408 21.99 14.89 -1.01
CA ALA A 408 21.14 15.16 0.14
C ALA A 408 21.48 16.49 0.86
N GLY A 409 22.33 17.34 0.28
CA GLY A 409 22.81 18.56 0.94
C GLY A 409 21.89 19.79 0.82
N GLY A 410 20.81 19.70 0.03
CA GLY A 410 19.90 20.81 -0.25
C GLY A 410 18.49 20.55 0.26
N LEU A 411 17.84 21.59 0.76
CA LEU A 411 16.42 21.57 1.14
C LEU A 411 15.79 22.93 0.87
N ILE A 412 14.71 22.89 0.11
CA ILE A 412 13.84 24.04 -0.16
C ILE A 412 12.44 23.65 0.32
N LEU A 413 11.87 24.47 1.19
CA LEU A 413 10.47 24.35 1.57
C LEU A 413 9.64 25.25 0.65
N LEU A 414 8.65 24.65 -0.01
CA LEU A 414 7.65 25.35 -0.79
C LEU A 414 6.30 25.20 -0.09
N SER A 415 5.70 26.32 0.28
CA SER A 415 4.32 26.38 0.76
C SER A 415 3.47 27.04 -0.31
N HIS A 416 2.38 26.40 -0.68
CA HIS A 416 1.43 26.89 -1.67
C HIS A 416 0.09 27.14 -1.00
N TYR A 417 -0.48 28.31 -1.23
CA TYR A 417 -1.77 28.70 -0.66
C TYR A 417 -2.77 28.95 -1.78
N TYR A 418 -3.80 28.11 -1.83
CA TYR A 418 -4.84 28.14 -2.85
C TYR A 418 -6.07 28.87 -2.30
N LEU A 419 -6.33 30.05 -2.83
CA LEU A 419 -7.52 30.81 -2.50
C LEU A 419 -8.73 30.27 -3.27
N PRO A 420 -9.95 30.35 -2.72
CA PRO A 420 -11.17 30.08 -3.48
C PRO A 420 -11.18 30.92 -4.76
N CYS A 421 -11.32 30.26 -5.92
CA CYS A 421 -11.44 30.96 -7.19
C CYS A 421 -12.93 31.20 -7.50
N PRO A 422 -13.33 32.43 -7.86
CA PRO A 422 -14.69 32.71 -8.32
C PRO A 422 -15.06 32.05 -9.66
N GLN A 423 -14.07 31.65 -10.45
CA GLN A 423 -14.22 31.04 -11.77
C GLN A 423 -13.26 29.83 -11.91
N PRO A 424 -13.45 28.77 -11.10
CA PRO A 424 -12.53 27.63 -11.05
C PRO A 424 -12.37 26.91 -12.39
N GLU A 425 -13.36 26.99 -13.28
CA GLU A 425 -13.31 26.44 -14.63
C GLU A 425 -12.35 27.18 -15.58
N LEU A 426 -11.92 28.39 -15.23
CA LEU A 426 -11.03 29.23 -16.04
C LEU A 426 -9.59 29.29 -15.53
N THR A 427 -9.30 28.69 -14.37
CA THR A 427 -7.97 28.71 -13.77
C THR A 427 -7.57 27.33 -13.29
N ILE A 428 -6.27 27.03 -13.40
CA ILE A 428 -5.69 25.81 -12.84
C ILE A 428 -4.80 26.28 -11.69
N GLY A 429 -5.04 25.79 -10.47
CA GLY A 429 -4.18 26.10 -9.32
C GLY A 429 -2.74 25.59 -9.54
N ILE A 430 -2.58 24.53 -10.34
CA ILE A 430 -1.31 23.85 -10.62
C ILE A 430 -1.22 23.56 -12.12
N THR A 431 -0.38 24.27 -12.88
CA THR A 431 -0.01 23.87 -14.25
C THR A 431 0.64 22.49 -14.25
N LYS A 432 0.36 21.66 -15.28
CA LYS A 432 1.02 20.36 -15.48
C LYS A 432 2.54 20.49 -15.31
N HIS A 433 3.10 19.77 -14.35
CA HIS A 433 4.54 19.68 -14.11
C HIS A 433 5.02 18.32 -14.61
N PHE A 434 6.07 18.35 -15.42
CA PHE A 434 6.75 17.12 -15.85
C PHE A 434 7.85 16.83 -14.83
N PHE A 435 7.70 15.75 -14.06
CA PHE A 435 8.84 15.12 -13.42
C PHE A 435 9.61 14.40 -14.54
N PHE A 436 10.86 14.81 -14.77
CA PHE A 436 11.73 14.20 -15.77
C PHE A 436 12.33 12.89 -15.28
#